data_AF-A0A495YAJ1-F1
#
_entry.id   AF-A0A495YAJ1-F1
#
_cell.length_a   1.000
_cell.length_b   1.000
_cell.length_c   1.000
_cell.angle_alpha   90.00
_cell.angle_beta   90.00
_cell.angle_gamma   90.00
#
_symmetry.space_group_name_H-M   'P 1'
#
loop_
_entity.id
_entity.type
_entity.pdbx_description
1 polymer ?
#
loop_
_entity_poly.entity_id
_entity_poly.type
_entity_poly.pdbx_seq_one_letter_code
_entity_poly.pdbx_strand_id
1 'polypeptide(L)'
;MGREIQSRALEIRTVDKPGLDADECTLTLGDRDGRIRFLPKAATLGISLGWMGQGLSMLGEYAVDVVAVREPPASVVIRGQPTNMCASAKTQREVAGRM
;
A
#
# COMPACT_ATOMS: atom_id res chain seq x y z
N MET A 1 6.57 -10.35 -11.36
CA MET A 1 6.41 -10.18 -9.91
C MET A 1 5.22 -9.27 -9.51
N GLY A 2 4.91 -8.18 -10.24
CA GLY A 2 3.83 -7.26 -9.86
C GLY A 2 2.39 -7.82 -9.84
N ARG A 3 2.07 -8.81 -10.68
CA ARG A 3 0.70 -9.38 -10.79
C ARG A 3 0.31 -10.28 -9.61
N GLU A 4 1.27 -10.99 -9.01
CA GLU A 4 1.00 -11.88 -7.88
C GLU A 4 0.68 -11.11 -6.61
N ILE A 5 1.31 -9.96 -6.39
CA ILE A 5 1.03 -9.09 -5.25
C ILE A 5 -0.39 -8.52 -5.36
N GLN A 6 -0.79 -8.05 -6.55
CA GLN A 6 -2.14 -7.52 -6.78
C GLN A 6 -3.23 -8.56 -6.53
N SER A 7 -3.04 -9.81 -6.98
CA SER A 7 -4.02 -10.88 -6.78
C SER A 7 -4.11 -11.37 -5.33
N ARG A 8 -3.08 -11.11 -4.51
CA ARG A 8 -3.01 -11.53 -3.11
C ARG A 8 -3.31 -10.37 -2.15
N ALA A 9 -3.51 -9.15 -2.65
CA ALA A 9 -3.83 -7.99 -1.83
C ALA A 9 -5.18 -8.18 -1.12
N LEU A 10 -5.14 -8.21 0.20
CA LEU A 10 -6.32 -8.29 1.07
C LEU A 10 -6.74 -6.90 1.53
N GLU A 11 -5.76 -6.06 1.89
CA GLU A 11 -6.01 -4.70 2.39
C GLU A 11 -4.87 -3.77 1.99
N ILE A 12 -5.22 -2.55 1.58
CA ILE A 12 -4.29 -1.43 1.39
C ILE A 12 -4.76 -0.31 2.30
N ARG A 13 -3.89 0.12 3.22
CA ARG A 13 -4.16 1.20 4.17
C ARG A 13 -3.06 2.24 4.08
N THR A 14 -3.44 3.45 3.70
CA THR A 14 -2.56 4.63 3.72
C THR A 14 -3.12 5.63 4.72
N VAL A 15 -2.33 6.02 5.70
CA VAL A 15 -2.69 7.02 6.71
C VAL A 15 -1.84 8.24 6.46
N ASP A 16 -2.51 9.30 5.99
CA ASP A 16 -1.92 10.64 5.95
C ASP A 16 -2.02 11.25 7.34
N LYS A 17 -0.89 11.50 7.98
CA LYS A 17 -0.87 12.09 9.33
C LYS A 17 -0.63 13.60 9.22
N PRO A 18 -1.53 14.44 9.75
CA PRO A 18 -1.29 15.88 9.77
C PRO A 18 -0.17 16.24 10.74
N GLY A 19 0.81 17.03 10.30
CA GLY A 19 1.88 17.59 11.14
C GLY A 19 3.29 17.13 10.76
N LEU A 20 4.11 16.85 11.78
CA LEU A 20 5.50 16.36 11.67
C LEU A 20 5.61 14.83 11.70
N ASP A 21 4.49 14.14 11.88
CA ASP A 21 4.44 12.68 11.93
C ASP A 21 4.55 12.11 10.51
N ALA A 22 5.37 11.08 10.34
CA ALA A 22 5.52 10.43 9.04
C ALA A 22 4.23 9.67 8.67
N ASP A 23 3.85 9.78 7.40
CA ASP A 23 2.77 9.00 6.81
C ASP A 23 3.04 7.50 6.97
N GLU A 24 1.97 6.71 7.10
CA GLU A 24 2.08 5.26 7.26
C GLU A 24 1.36 4.55 6.13
N CYS A 25 2.04 3.59 5.50
CA CYS A 25 1.43 2.68 4.55
C CYS A 25 1.52 1.24 5.05
N THR A 26 0.39 0.54 5.04
CA THR A 26 0.28 -0.90 5.34
C THR A 26 -0.40 -1.63 4.18
N LEU A 27 0.27 -2.67 3.66
CA LEU A 27 -0.25 -3.59 2.65
C LEU A 27 -0.33 -4.99 3.25
N THR A 28 -1.53 -5.56 3.30
CA THR A 28 -1.75 -6.93 3.77
C THR A 28 -1.96 -7.85 2.58
N LEU A 29 -1.16 -8.91 2.49
CA LEU A 29 -1.21 -9.91 1.44
C LEU A 29 -1.56 -11.28 2.02
N GLY A 30 -2.38 -12.05 1.32
CA GLY A 30 -2.68 -13.44 1.68
C GLY A 30 -1.56 -14.38 1.23
N ASP A 31 -0.91 -15.05 2.17
CA ASP A 31 0.17 -16.02 1.92
C ASP A 31 -0.29 -17.46 2.21
N ARG A 32 -1.46 -17.83 1.70
CA ARG A 32 -2.03 -19.17 1.90
C ARG A 32 -1.16 -20.31 1.34
N ASP A 33 -0.25 -19.98 0.42
CA ASP A 33 0.63 -20.94 -0.27
C ASP A 33 2.10 -20.88 0.21
N GLY A 34 2.46 -19.99 1.15
CA GLY A 34 3.88 -19.79 1.53
C GLY A 34 4.76 -19.25 0.39
N ARG A 35 4.16 -18.57 -0.59
CA ARG A 35 4.82 -18.17 -1.85
C ARG A 35 5.32 -16.72 -1.84
N ILE A 36 4.90 -15.92 -0.87
CA ILE A 36 5.38 -14.53 -0.76
C ILE A 36 6.83 -14.56 -0.28
N ARG A 37 7.76 -14.47 -1.24
CA ARG A 37 9.17 -14.26 -0.93
C ARG A 37 9.36 -12.91 -0.26
N PHE A 38 10.19 -12.88 0.78
CA PHE A 38 10.58 -11.64 1.46
C PHE A 38 11.06 -10.63 0.42
N LEU A 39 10.43 -9.45 0.44
CA LEU A 39 10.92 -8.30 -0.30
C LEU A 39 12.31 -7.94 0.25
N PRO A 40 13.27 -7.56 -0.61
CA PRO A 40 14.53 -7.02 -0.13
C PRO A 40 14.25 -5.79 0.74
N LYS A 41 14.99 -5.67 1.85
CA LYS A 41 14.92 -4.48 2.71
C LYS A 41 15.18 -3.23 1.86
N ALA A 42 14.41 -2.17 2.07
CA ALA A 42 14.42 -0.93 1.27
C ALA A 42 13.90 -1.07 -0.17
N ALA A 43 13.09 -2.09 -0.47
CA ALA A 43 12.30 -2.11 -1.71
C ALA A 43 11.34 -0.91 -1.74
N THR A 44 11.24 -0.24 -2.89
CA THR A 44 10.30 0.85 -3.09
C THR A 44 8.92 0.31 -3.51
N LEU A 45 7.88 0.70 -2.78
CA LEU A 45 6.48 0.36 -3.02
C LEU A 45 5.73 1.58 -3.55
N GLY A 46 5.46 1.60 -4.86
CA GLY A 46 4.55 2.55 -5.47
C GLY A 46 3.10 2.07 -5.37
N ILE A 47 2.22 2.90 -4.81
CA ILE A 47 0.78 2.61 -4.75
C ILE A 47 0.06 3.48 -5.76
N SER A 48 -0.76 2.85 -6.59
CA SER A 48 -1.67 3.53 -7.52
C SER A 48 -3.03 2.87 -7.45
N LEU A 49 -4.08 3.66 -7.42
CA LEU A 49 -5.46 3.21 -7.46
C LEU A 49 -6.18 3.81 -8.65
N GLY A 50 -7.06 3.03 -9.25
CA GLY A 50 -7.91 3.47 -10.33
C GLY A 50 -9.07 2.51 -10.53
N TRP A 51 -10.00 2.92 -11.38
CA TRP A 51 -11.15 2.09 -11.73
C TRP A 51 -10.84 1.28 -12.98
N MET A 52 -11.44 0.10 -13.11
CA MET A 52 -11.36 -0.69 -14.34
C MET A 52 -11.84 0.15 -15.53
N GLY A 53 -11.01 0.25 -16.57
CA GLY A 53 -11.28 1.07 -17.76
C GLY A 53 -10.96 2.57 -17.60
N GLN A 54 -10.45 3.00 -16.45
CA GLN A 54 -9.91 4.34 -16.21
C GLN A 54 -8.40 4.24 -15.94
N GLY A 55 -7.67 5.35 -16.12
CA GLY A 55 -6.25 5.41 -15.75
C GLY A 55 -6.03 5.16 -14.25
N LEU A 56 -4.85 4.66 -13.90
CA LEU A 56 -4.41 4.54 -12.51
C LEU A 56 -3.90 5.90 -12.02
N SER A 57 -4.36 6.34 -10.86
CA SER A 57 -3.85 7.51 -10.17
C SER A 57 -2.79 7.09 -9.15
N MET A 58 -1.61 7.72 -9.21
CA MET A 58 -0.56 7.48 -8.24
C MET A 58 -0.95 8.10 -6.89
N LEU A 59 -0.94 7.27 -5.83
CA LEU A 59 -1.19 7.72 -4.46
C LEU A 59 0.11 8.13 -3.76
N GLY A 60 1.20 7.39 -3.98
CA GLY A 60 2.46 7.67 -3.32
C GLY A 60 3.48 6.55 -3.46
N GLU A 61 4.68 6.82 -2.95
CA GLU A 61 5.82 5.92 -2.95
C GLU A 61 6.38 5.75 -1.53
N TYR A 62 6.57 4.49 -1.12
CA TYR A 62 6.95 4.13 0.23
C TYR A 62 8.14 3.16 0.22
N ALA A 63 9.19 3.40 1.00
CA ALA A 63 10.21 2.38 1.27
C ALA A 63 9.64 1.32 2.21
N VAL A 64 9.77 0.06 1.81
CA VAL A 64 9.43 -1.10 2.65
C VAL A 64 10.45 -1.26 3.76
N ASP A 65 9.97 -1.19 5.00
CA ASP A 65 10.79 -1.34 6.20
C ASP A 65 10.56 -2.71 6.86
N VAL A 66 9.29 -3.07 7.15
CA VAL A 66 8.94 -4.29 7.89
C VAL A 66 8.02 -5.20 7.08
N VAL A 67 8.40 -6.46 6.96
CA VAL A 67 7.55 -7.54 6.43
C VAL A 67 7.30 -8.53 7.57
N ALA A 68 6.09 -8.55 8.12
CA ALA A 68 5.68 -9.46 9.18
C ALA A 68 4.79 -10.57 8.62
N VAL A 69 5.06 -11.82 8.98
CA VAL A 69 4.21 -12.98 8.64
C VAL A 69 3.33 -13.32 9.84
N ARG A 70 2.03 -13.48 9.62
CA ARG A 70 1.05 -13.99 10.59
C ARG A 70 0.75 -15.45 10.30
N GLU A 71 0.63 -16.27 11.34
CA GLU A 71 0.18 -17.67 11.29
C GLU A 71 -1.34 -17.77 11.60
N PRO A 72 -2.02 -18.90 11.32
CA PRO A 72 -3.16 -18.94 10.40
C PRO A 72 -4.40 -18.06 10.70
N PRO A 73 -5.03 -17.48 9.65
CA PRO A 73 -4.69 -17.63 8.24
C PRO A 73 -3.40 -16.89 7.86
N ALA A 74 -2.52 -17.57 7.09
CA ALA A 74 -1.20 -17.09 6.73
C ALA A 74 -1.29 -15.78 5.95
N SER A 75 -0.79 -14.69 6.53
CA SER A 75 -0.90 -13.34 5.97
C SER A 75 0.41 -12.60 6.14
N VAL A 76 0.82 -11.85 5.12
CA VAL A 76 2.03 -11.02 5.14
C VAL A 76 1.61 -9.56 5.24
N VAL A 77 2.10 -8.88 6.26
CA VAL A 77 1.88 -7.45 6.48
C VAL A 77 3.16 -6.72 6.10
N ILE A 78 3.08 -5.87 5.09
CA ILE A 78 4.16 -5.03 4.62
C ILE A 78 3.91 -3.62 5.12
N ARG A 79 4.86 -3.04 5.84
CA ARG A 79 4.83 -1.65 6.29
C ARG A 79 5.86 -0.84 5.53
N GLY A 80 5.43 0.32 5.05
CA GLY A 80 6.27 1.26 4.32
C GLY A 80 6.28 2.64 4.96
N GLN A 81 7.44 3.28 4.92
CA GLN A 81 7.66 4.68 5.27
C GLN A 81 7.79 5.52 3.98
N PRO A 82 7.30 6.75 3.93
CA PRO A 82 7.39 7.60 2.73
C PRO A 82 8.85 7.86 2.34
N THR A 83 9.22 7.55 1.09
CA THR A 83 10.62 7.63 0.62
C THR A 83 11.01 8.98 0.07
N ASN A 84 10.05 9.71 -0.47
CA ASN A 84 10.28 11.04 -0.98
C ASN A 84 8.94 11.77 -1.02
N MET A 85 8.81 12.81 -0.20
CA MET A 85 7.62 13.63 -0.14
C MET A 85 7.61 14.57 -1.36
N CYS A 86 7.28 14.04 -2.53
CA CYS A 86 6.97 14.87 -3.70
C CYS A 86 5.47 14.78 -3.94
N ALA A 87 4.78 15.83 -3.50
CA ALA A 87 3.36 16.11 -3.66
C ALA A 87 2.75 15.47 -4.92
N SER A 88 1.91 14.44 -4.75
CA SER A 88 0.99 14.03 -5.79
C SER A 88 -0.39 13.85 -5.21
N ALA A 89 -1.14 14.94 -5.37
CA ALA A 89 -2.58 14.97 -5.52
C ALA A 89 -3.37 14.16 -4.46
N LYS A 90 -3.55 14.78 -3.29
CA LYS A 90 -4.81 14.65 -2.55
C LYS A 90 -5.96 15.11 -3.46
N THR A 91 -6.43 14.24 -4.35
CA THR A 91 -7.83 14.29 -4.77
C THR A 91 -8.62 13.57 -3.69
N GLN A 92 -8.73 14.24 -2.54
CA GLN A 92 -9.81 13.96 -1.61
C GLN A 92 -11.06 14.45 -2.32
N ARG A 93 -11.70 13.56 -3.09
CA ARG A 93 -13.06 13.82 -3.55
C ARG A 93 -13.97 13.55 -2.37
N GLU A 94 -14.15 14.58 -1.55
CA GLU A 94 -15.30 14.66 -0.67
C GLU A 94 -16.54 14.63 -1.57
N VAL A 95 -17.13 13.44 -1.74
CA VAL A 95 -18.54 13.37 -2.13
C VAL A 95 -19.35 13.72 -0.89
N ALA A 96 -19.46 15.03 -0.65
CA ALA A 96 -20.59 15.60 0.06
C ALA A 96 -21.86 15.28 -0.76
N GLY A 97 -22.36 14.07 -0.58
CA GLY A 97 -23.68 13.65 -1.00
C GLY A 97 -24.70 14.37 -0.13
N ARG A 98 -24.96 15.64 -0.43
CA ARG A 98 -26.15 16.33 0.00
C ARG A 98 -27.31 15.79 -0.83
N MET A 99 -28.20 15.01 -0.21
CA MET A 99 -29.62 15.02 -0.52
C MET A 99 -30.43 14.67 0.72
#